data_AF-A0A2E9SYR0-F1
#
_entry.id   AF-A0A2E9SYR0-F1
#
_cell.length_a   1.000
_cell.length_b   1.000
_cell.length_c   1.000
_cell.angle_alpha   90.00
_cell.angle_beta   90.00
_cell.angle_gamma   90.00
#
_symmetry.space_group_name_H-M   'P 1'
#
loop_
_entity.id
_entity.type
_entity.pdbx_description
1 polymer ?
#
loop_
_entity_poly.entity_id
_entity_poly.type
_entity_poly.pdbx_seq_one_letter_code
_entity_poly.pdbx_strand_id
1 'polypeptide(L)'
;MIKFIECALIISGYLQPLITMLIGCAAIYISVITFKNAKETRLHNEFLELNTLKRDAIKLISEMTADQTISTNRVRELCNEAILLDLDEHEDYEFINAEAEKILEEHLVVYNDVKTNLEHLISVIHKSTSIDNVINTIHNLEEIKLKNKSETDALYNEYKFRFKLRLQQFEVAKKRKLLMAEANNKPNL
;
A
#
# COMPACT_ATOMS: atom_id res chain seq x y z
N MET A 1 -77.68 27.37 -32.48
CA MET A 1 -76.20 27.47 -32.49
C MET A 1 -75.66 28.36 -31.38
N ILE A 2 -76.06 29.63 -31.28
CA ILE A 2 -75.49 30.60 -30.31
C ILE A 2 -75.63 30.14 -28.84
N LYS A 3 -76.82 29.72 -28.39
CA LYS A 3 -77.01 29.17 -27.03
C LYS A 3 -76.19 27.91 -26.72
N PHE A 4 -75.90 27.11 -27.75
CA PHE A 4 -75.09 25.90 -27.59
C PHE A 4 -73.62 26.25 -27.40
N ILE A 5 -73.15 27.30 -28.09
CA ILE A 5 -71.81 27.86 -27.95
C ILE A 5 -71.65 28.52 -26.57
N GLU A 6 -72.65 29.26 -26.07
CA GLU A 6 -72.64 29.84 -24.72
C GLU A 6 -72.58 28.76 -23.63
N CYS A 7 -73.41 27.72 -23.70
CA CYS A 7 -73.34 26.61 -22.74
C CYS A 7 -71.99 25.90 -22.77
N ALA A 8 -71.40 25.68 -23.96
CA ALA A 8 -70.08 25.08 -24.08
C ALA A 8 -68.96 25.95 -23.48
N LEU A 9 -69.03 27.28 -23.65
CA LEU A 9 -68.11 28.25 -23.06
C LEU A 9 -68.22 28.32 -21.53
N ILE A 10 -69.44 28.21 -21.00
CA ILE A 10 -69.68 28.19 -19.56
C ILE A 10 -69.10 26.89 -18.96
N ILE A 11 -69.36 25.75 -19.59
CA ILE A 11 -68.84 24.44 -19.14
C ILE A 11 -67.31 24.40 -19.22
N SER A 12 -66.70 24.93 -20.28
CA SER A 12 -65.23 24.98 -20.39
C SER A 12 -64.59 25.91 -19.35
N GLY A 13 -65.21 27.05 -19.04
CA GLY A 13 -64.78 27.94 -17.97
C GLY A 13 -64.83 27.28 -16.59
N TYR A 14 -65.85 26.46 -16.31
CA TYR A 14 -65.94 25.69 -15.06
C TYR A 14 -64.99 24.47 -15.00
N LEU A 15 -64.57 23.94 -16.14
CA LEU A 15 -63.63 22.82 -16.22
C LEU A 15 -62.17 23.27 -16.01
N GLN A 16 -61.87 24.53 -16.33
CA GLN A 16 -60.52 25.10 -16.24
C GLN A 16 -59.87 24.98 -14.85
N PRO A 17 -60.55 25.25 -13.71
CA PRO A 17 -60.02 25.03 -12.36
C PRO A 17 -59.62 23.57 -12.10
N LEU A 18 -60.41 22.61 -12.59
CA LEU A 18 -60.15 21.18 -12.44
C LEU A 18 -58.89 20.77 -13.20
N ILE A 19 -58.74 21.25 -14.44
CA ILE A 19 -57.56 21.00 -15.27
C ILE A 19 -56.32 21.59 -14.62
N THR A 20 -56.38 22.84 -14.12
CA THR A 20 -55.26 23.44 -13.40
C THR A 20 -54.90 22.70 -12.11
N MET A 21 -55.89 22.18 -11.38
CA MET A 21 -55.64 21.35 -10.19
C MET A 21 -54.91 20.04 -10.56
N LEU A 22 -55.33 19.37 -11.63
CA LEU A 22 -54.69 18.15 -12.10
C LEU A 22 -53.25 18.39 -12.58
N ILE A 23 -53.01 19.49 -13.30
CA ILE A 23 -51.66 19.91 -13.71
C ILE A 23 -50.80 20.19 -12.47
N GLY A 24 -51.33 20.91 -11.47
CA GLY A 24 -50.63 21.17 -10.22
C GLY A 24 -50.27 19.91 -9.45
N CYS A 25 -51.21 18.98 -9.31
CA CYS A 25 -50.97 17.67 -8.68
C CYS A 25 -49.92 16.85 -9.44
N ALA A 26 -49.98 16.84 -10.78
CA ALA A 26 -48.98 16.17 -11.61
C ALA A 26 -47.59 16.80 -11.47
N ALA A 27 -47.50 18.12 -11.42
CA ALA A 27 -46.23 18.83 -11.21
C ALA A 27 -45.61 18.52 -9.84
N ILE A 28 -46.42 18.50 -8.77
CA ILE A 28 -45.97 18.11 -7.43
C ILE A 28 -45.49 16.65 -7.44
N TYR A 29 -46.26 15.74 -8.05
CA TYR A 29 -45.89 14.33 -8.13
C TYR A 29 -44.56 14.12 -8.86
N ILE A 30 -44.39 14.75 -10.03
CA ILE A 30 -43.14 14.70 -10.79
C ILE A 30 -41.99 15.25 -9.95
N SER A 31 -42.16 16.40 -9.30
CA SER A 31 -41.13 17.00 -8.45
C SER A 31 -40.66 16.06 -7.32
N VAL A 32 -41.60 15.41 -6.63
CA VAL A 32 -41.28 14.45 -5.56
C VAL A 32 -40.52 13.24 -6.09
N ILE A 33 -40.95 12.67 -7.22
CA ILE A 33 -40.27 11.52 -7.84
C ILE A 33 -38.88 11.92 -8.34
N THR A 34 -38.74 13.07 -8.99
CA THR A 34 -37.44 13.57 -9.46
C THR A 34 -36.47 13.78 -8.30
N PHE A 35 -36.94 14.35 -7.18
CA PHE A 35 -36.11 14.53 -5.98
C PHE A 35 -35.67 13.18 -5.39
N LYS A 36 -36.59 12.21 -5.29
CA LYS A 36 -36.27 10.86 -4.81
C LYS A 36 -35.22 10.18 -5.70
N ASN A 37 -35.41 10.24 -7.01
CA ASN A 37 -34.47 9.68 -7.98
C ASN A 37 -33.09 10.35 -7.87
N ALA A 38 -33.04 11.68 -7.77
CA ALA A 38 -31.78 12.40 -7.62
C ALA A 38 -31.03 11.99 -6.33
N LYS A 39 -31.75 11.78 -5.23
CA LYS A 39 -31.18 11.29 -3.96
C LYS A 39 -30.63 9.87 -4.11
N GLU A 40 -31.38 8.96 -4.72
CA GLU A 40 -30.93 7.58 -4.96
C GLU A 40 -29.72 7.53 -5.90
N THR A 41 -29.72 8.31 -6.99
CA THR A 41 -28.57 8.43 -7.90
C THR A 41 -27.33 8.95 -7.17
N ARG A 42 -27.48 9.96 -6.31
CA ARG A 42 -26.36 10.48 -5.52
C ARG A 42 -25.78 9.42 -4.59
N LEU A 43 -26.63 8.70 -3.84
CA LEU A 43 -26.19 7.62 -2.95
C LEU A 43 -25.49 6.49 -3.71
N HIS A 44 -26.00 6.15 -4.90
CA HIS A 44 -25.37 5.16 -5.76
C HIS A 44 -23.98 5.61 -6.24
N ASN A 45 -23.83 6.88 -6.63
CA ASN A 45 -22.54 7.43 -7.05
C ASN A 45 -21.54 7.47 -5.89
N GLU A 46 -21.95 7.91 -4.69
CA GLU A 46 -21.11 7.91 -3.49
C GLU A 46 -20.65 6.48 -3.12
N PHE A 47 -21.54 5.49 -3.27
CA PHE A 47 -21.19 4.08 -3.06
C PHE A 47 -20.18 3.55 -4.10
N LEU A 48 -20.36 3.89 -5.38
CA LEU A 48 -19.43 3.50 -6.45
C LEU A 48 -18.05 4.14 -6.26
N GLU A 49 -18.03 5.42 -5.92
CA GLU A 49 -16.81 6.18 -5.64
C GLU A 49 -16.04 5.57 -4.46
N LEU A 50 -16.74 5.31 -3.35
CA LEU A 50 -16.15 4.65 -2.18
C LEU A 50 -15.52 3.30 -2.54
N ASN A 51 -16.21 2.45 -3.30
CA ASN A 51 -15.69 1.15 -3.70
C ASN A 51 -14.49 1.25 -4.64
N THR A 52 -14.47 2.28 -5.49
CA THR A 52 -13.34 2.55 -6.39
C THR A 52 -12.12 2.95 -5.58
N LEU A 53 -12.27 3.92 -4.66
CA LEU A 53 -11.21 4.35 -3.75
C LEU A 53 -10.68 3.20 -2.88
N LYS A 54 -11.57 2.35 -2.34
CA LYS A 54 -11.16 1.16 -1.58
C LYS A 54 -10.28 0.23 -2.41
N ARG A 55 -10.64 0.00 -3.67
CA ARG A 55 -9.88 -0.85 -4.58
C ARG A 55 -8.50 -0.25 -4.85
N ASP A 56 -8.43 1.05 -5.10
CA ASP A 56 -7.18 1.75 -5.37
C ASP A 56 -6.24 1.72 -4.14
N ALA A 57 -6.79 1.93 -2.94
CA ALA A 57 -6.05 1.81 -1.70
C ALA A 57 -5.48 0.40 -1.48
N ILE A 58 -6.28 -0.66 -1.75
CA ILE A 58 -5.82 -2.05 -1.66
C ILE A 58 -4.73 -2.35 -2.70
N LYS A 59 -4.86 -1.80 -3.91
CA LYS A 59 -3.83 -1.94 -4.94
C LYS A 59 -2.51 -1.31 -4.48
N LEU A 60 -2.56 -0.11 -3.90
CA LEU A 60 -1.38 0.56 -3.35
C LEU A 60 -0.70 -0.28 -2.25
N ILE A 61 -1.47 -0.85 -1.33
CA ILE A 61 -0.94 -1.76 -0.30
C ILE A 61 -0.28 -3.01 -0.93
N SER A 62 -0.90 -3.54 -1.99
CA SER A 62 -0.38 -4.72 -2.70
C SER A 62 0.97 -4.42 -3.36
N GLU A 63 1.12 -3.24 -3.97
CA GLU A 63 2.39 -2.75 -4.51
C GLU A 63 3.45 -2.62 -3.41
N MET A 64 3.10 -2.02 -2.26
CA MET A 64 4.02 -1.89 -1.13
C MET A 64 4.48 -3.25 -0.58
N THR A 65 3.58 -4.24 -0.52
CA THR A 65 3.91 -5.60 -0.09
C THR A 65 4.87 -6.29 -1.07
N ALA A 66 4.68 -6.06 -2.37
CA ALA A 66 5.58 -6.55 -3.41
C ALA A 66 6.97 -5.91 -3.27
N ASP A 67 7.05 -4.60 -3.08
CA ASP A 67 8.31 -3.86 -2.87
C ASP A 67 9.08 -4.41 -1.66
N GLN A 68 8.40 -4.67 -0.54
CA GLN A 68 9.01 -5.27 0.66
C GLN A 68 9.55 -6.69 0.39
N THR A 69 8.84 -7.47 -0.42
CA THR A 69 9.25 -8.82 -0.81
C THR A 69 10.51 -8.78 -1.69
N ILE A 70 10.57 -7.83 -2.62
CA ILE A 70 11.76 -7.59 -3.46
C ILE A 70 12.96 -7.20 -2.59
N SER A 71 12.77 -6.27 -1.64
CA SER A 71 13.82 -5.88 -0.69
C SER A 71 14.37 -7.08 0.09
N THR A 72 13.47 -7.92 0.61
CA THR A 72 13.85 -9.12 1.38
C THR A 72 14.67 -10.09 0.54
N ASN A 73 14.27 -10.31 -0.73
CA ASN A 73 15.02 -11.18 -1.63
C ASN A 73 16.42 -10.62 -1.93
N ARG A 74 16.54 -9.30 -2.07
CA ARG A 74 17.84 -8.64 -2.30
C ARG A 74 18.78 -8.76 -1.09
N VAL A 75 18.25 -8.72 0.13
CA VAL A 75 19.05 -8.99 1.35
C VAL A 75 19.48 -10.46 1.39
N ARG A 76 18.60 -11.39 1.01
CA ARG A 76 18.94 -12.81 0.91
C ARG A 76 20.05 -13.06 -0.13
N GLU A 77 19.98 -12.41 -1.28
CA GLU A 77 21.03 -12.47 -2.31
C GLU A 77 22.36 -11.94 -1.77
N LEU A 78 22.36 -10.79 -1.08
CA LEU A 78 23.55 -10.24 -0.44
C LEU A 78 24.18 -11.22 0.57
N CYS A 79 23.35 -11.87 1.39
CA CYS A 79 23.80 -12.88 2.34
C CYS A 79 24.47 -14.07 1.62
N ASN A 80 23.85 -14.57 0.55
CA ASN A 80 24.40 -15.67 -0.25
C ASN A 80 25.70 -15.27 -0.94
N GLU A 81 25.79 -14.07 -1.52
CA GLU A 81 27.02 -13.56 -2.15
C GLU A 81 28.17 -13.44 -1.15
N ALA A 82 27.90 -12.94 0.06
CA ALA A 82 28.90 -12.83 1.12
C ALA A 82 29.46 -14.20 1.52
N ILE A 83 28.60 -15.22 1.60
CA ILE A 83 28.98 -16.60 1.91
C ILE A 83 29.83 -17.20 0.77
N LEU A 84 29.45 -16.96 -0.50
CA LEU A 84 30.16 -17.49 -1.66
C LEU A 84 31.58 -16.92 -1.81
N LEU A 85 31.80 -15.67 -1.42
CA LEU A 85 33.11 -15.01 -1.46
C LEU A 85 34.14 -15.63 -0.48
N ASP A 86 33.69 -16.39 0.51
CA ASP A 86 34.54 -16.99 1.56
C ASP A 86 34.76 -18.50 1.39
N LEU A 87 34.13 -19.12 0.39
CA LEU A 87 34.23 -20.57 0.14
C LEU A 87 35.62 -21.03 -0.29
N ASP A 88 36.53 -20.12 -0.63
CA ASP A 88 37.92 -20.47 -0.97
C ASP A 88 38.74 -20.89 0.28
N GLU A 89 38.28 -20.59 1.51
CA GLU A 89 39.02 -20.89 2.75
C GLU A 89 38.10 -21.43 3.86
N HIS A 90 38.04 -22.76 3.97
CA HIS A 90 37.13 -23.53 4.84
C HIS A 90 37.04 -23.17 6.34
N GLU A 91 37.96 -22.38 6.91
CA GLU A 91 37.96 -22.07 8.36
C GLU A 91 37.09 -20.87 8.76
N ASP A 92 36.80 -19.93 7.86
CA ASP A 92 36.09 -18.68 8.19
C ASP A 92 34.60 -18.67 7.75
N TYR A 93 34.19 -19.68 6.96
CA TYR A 93 32.84 -19.86 6.42
C TYR A 93 31.73 -19.89 7.49
N GLU A 94 31.94 -20.61 8.60
CA GLU A 94 30.93 -20.72 9.67
C GLU A 94 30.61 -19.36 10.30
N PHE A 95 31.60 -18.47 10.41
CA PHE A 95 31.41 -17.14 10.98
C PHE A 95 30.68 -16.20 10.03
N ILE A 96 30.99 -16.23 8.72
CA ILE A 96 30.28 -15.42 7.73
C ILE A 96 28.85 -15.92 7.56
N ASN A 97 28.64 -17.24 7.58
CA ASN A 97 27.31 -17.83 7.54
C ASN A 97 26.48 -17.41 8.76
N ALA A 98 27.04 -17.44 9.98
CA ALA A 98 26.34 -17.00 11.19
C ALA A 98 25.95 -15.51 11.15
N GLU A 99 26.82 -14.64 10.63
CA GLU A 99 26.50 -13.21 10.47
C GLU A 99 25.41 -12.99 9.41
N ALA A 100 25.46 -13.75 8.31
CA ALA A 100 24.46 -13.70 7.25
C ALA A 100 23.09 -14.18 7.72
N GLU A 101 23.02 -15.29 8.47
CA GLU A 101 21.80 -15.78 9.09
C GLU A 101 21.20 -14.74 10.05
N LYS A 102 22.04 -14.11 10.87
CA LYS A 102 21.61 -13.08 11.81
C LYS A 102 21.04 -11.85 11.10
N ILE A 103 21.71 -11.35 10.06
CA ILE A 103 21.23 -10.21 9.26
C ILE A 103 19.89 -10.55 8.59
N LEU A 104 19.75 -11.77 8.05
CA LEU A 104 18.51 -12.21 7.42
C LEU A 104 17.37 -12.32 8.45
N GLU A 105 17.64 -12.84 9.64
CA GLU A 105 16.67 -12.92 10.74
C GLU A 105 16.21 -11.53 11.20
N GLU A 106 17.15 -10.60 11.43
CA GLU A 106 16.85 -9.20 11.76
C GLU A 106 15.97 -8.55 10.69
N HIS A 107 16.26 -8.77 9.41
CA HIS A 107 15.47 -8.22 8.30
C HIS A 107 14.08 -8.86 8.18
N LEU A 108 13.95 -10.16 8.44
CA LEU A 108 12.66 -10.87 8.40
C LEU A 108 11.70 -10.41 9.49
N VAL A 109 12.20 -10.05 10.68
CA VAL A 109 11.38 -9.46 11.75
C VAL A 109 10.75 -8.16 11.26
N VAL A 110 11.56 -7.24 10.72
CA VAL A 110 11.09 -5.96 10.19
C VAL A 110 10.09 -6.17 9.04
N TYR A 111 10.38 -7.10 8.13
CA TYR A 111 9.48 -7.44 7.03
C TYR A 111 8.12 -7.94 7.52
N ASN A 112 8.11 -8.85 8.50
CA ASN A 112 6.86 -9.41 9.03
C ASN A 112 6.02 -8.35 9.74
N ASP A 113 6.63 -7.46 10.53
CA ASP A 113 5.93 -6.36 11.19
C ASP A 113 5.27 -5.42 10.17
N VAL A 114 6.01 -5.03 9.12
CA VAL A 114 5.47 -4.19 8.04
C VAL A 114 4.33 -4.89 7.33
N LYS A 115 4.49 -6.17 7.01
CA LYS A 115 3.46 -6.97 6.35
C LYS A 115 2.18 -7.07 7.18
N THR A 116 2.29 -7.37 8.48
CA THR A 116 1.12 -7.42 9.38
C THR A 116 0.41 -6.08 9.47
N ASN A 117 1.15 -4.97 9.52
CA ASN A 117 0.56 -3.63 9.50
C ASN A 117 -0.20 -3.34 8.19
N LEU A 118 0.38 -3.71 7.05
CA LEU A 118 -0.26 -3.57 5.74
C LEU A 118 -1.55 -4.42 5.63
N GLU A 119 -1.52 -5.67 6.11
CA GLU A 119 -2.69 -6.55 6.17
C GLU A 119 -3.80 -5.99 7.07
N HIS A 120 -3.43 -5.41 8.21
CA HIS A 120 -4.39 -4.72 9.09
C HIS A 120 -5.06 -3.53 8.38
N LEU A 121 -4.30 -2.73 7.62
CA LEU A 121 -4.83 -1.59 6.86
C LEU A 121 -5.83 -2.02 5.78
N ILE A 122 -5.62 -3.17 5.12
CA ILE A 122 -6.62 -3.74 4.19
C ILE A 122 -7.95 -3.97 4.91
N SER A 123 -7.92 -4.53 6.13
CA SER A 123 -9.13 -4.75 6.92
C SER A 123 -9.86 -3.44 7.25
N VAL A 124 -9.10 -2.40 7.63
CA VAL A 124 -9.64 -1.06 7.92
C VAL A 124 -10.30 -0.45 6.69
N ILE A 125 -9.64 -0.49 5.53
CA ILE A 125 -10.18 0.03 4.25
C ILE A 125 -11.46 -0.70 3.87
N HIS A 126 -11.48 -2.03 4.00
CA HIS A 126 -12.65 -2.83 3.65
C HIS A 126 -13.88 -2.43 4.46
N LYS A 127 -13.69 -2.18 5.76
CA LYS A 127 -14.74 -1.78 6.71
C LYS A 127 -15.12 -0.30 6.62
N SER A 128 -14.34 0.55 5.95
CA SER A 128 -14.64 1.98 5.86
C SER A 128 -15.96 2.25 5.15
N THR A 129 -16.78 3.15 5.70
CA THR A 129 -18.02 3.63 5.07
C THR A 129 -17.94 5.08 4.60
N SER A 130 -16.81 5.75 4.87
CA SER A 130 -16.59 7.16 4.54
C SER A 130 -15.52 7.29 3.46
N ILE A 131 -15.85 8.07 2.43
CA ILE A 131 -14.94 8.44 1.33
C ILE A 131 -13.71 9.16 1.90
N ASP A 132 -13.92 10.17 2.74
CA ASP A 132 -12.84 10.98 3.32
C ASP A 132 -11.83 10.13 4.11
N ASN A 133 -12.33 9.12 4.84
CA ASN A 133 -11.46 8.21 5.59
C ASN A 133 -10.58 7.38 4.65
N VAL A 134 -11.13 6.93 3.52
CA VAL A 134 -10.35 6.18 2.52
C VAL A 134 -9.34 7.09 1.84
N ILE A 135 -9.71 8.33 1.48
CA ILE A 135 -8.79 9.32 0.90
C ILE A 135 -7.62 9.62 1.85
N ASN A 136 -7.90 9.89 3.12
CA ASN A 136 -6.86 10.12 4.13
C ASN A 136 -5.95 8.89 4.28
N THR A 137 -6.53 7.68 4.23
CA THR A 137 -5.75 6.44 4.28
C THR A 137 -4.83 6.31 3.06
N ILE A 138 -5.32 6.64 1.86
CA ILE A 138 -4.50 6.62 0.63
C ILE A 138 -3.33 7.60 0.75
N HIS A 139 -3.57 8.84 1.17
CA HIS A 139 -2.49 9.82 1.33
C HIS A 139 -1.44 9.38 2.36
N ASN A 140 -1.87 8.83 3.50
CA ASN A 140 -0.94 8.28 4.48
C ASN A 140 -0.15 7.10 3.92
N LEU A 141 -0.78 6.22 3.13
CA LEU A 141 -0.10 5.10 2.47
C LEU A 141 0.95 5.57 1.45
N GLU A 142 0.67 6.62 0.69
CA GLU A 142 1.64 7.22 -0.24
C GLU A 142 2.87 7.77 0.49
N GLU A 143 2.66 8.46 1.61
CA GLU A 143 3.75 8.97 2.44
C GLU A 143 4.58 7.82 3.04
N ILE A 144 3.91 6.79 3.58
CA ILE A 144 4.57 5.59 4.10
C ILE A 144 5.35 4.87 3.00
N LYS A 145 4.82 4.77 1.77
CA LYS A 145 5.50 4.13 0.63
C LYS A 145 6.82 4.83 0.31
N LEU A 146 6.82 6.17 0.26
CA LEU A 146 8.02 6.96 0.01
C LEU A 146 9.06 6.78 1.12
N LYS A 147 8.60 6.85 2.38
CA LYS A 147 9.47 6.68 3.55
C LYS A 147 10.07 5.27 3.60
N ASN A 148 9.25 4.24 3.46
CA ASN A 148 9.67 2.84 3.47
C ASN A 148 10.75 2.58 2.42
N LYS A 149 10.60 3.11 1.20
CA LYS A 149 11.60 2.94 0.15
C LYS A 149 12.98 3.47 0.58
N SER A 150 13.00 4.68 1.15
CA SER A 150 14.26 5.28 1.64
C SER A 150 14.88 4.50 2.80
N GLU A 151 14.05 3.99 3.72
CA GLU A 151 14.50 3.21 4.87
C GLU A 151 15.02 1.84 4.44
N THR A 152 14.35 1.16 3.52
CA THR A 152 14.82 -0.13 2.98
C THR A 152 16.16 0.00 2.25
N ASP A 153 16.35 1.07 1.48
CA ASP A 153 17.63 1.32 0.79
C ASP A 153 18.75 1.64 1.79
N ALA A 154 18.45 2.40 2.85
CA ALA A 154 19.41 2.70 3.91
C ALA A 154 19.83 1.42 4.65
N LEU A 155 18.87 0.59 5.05
CA LEU A 155 19.09 -0.67 5.75
C LEU A 155 19.90 -1.65 4.90
N TYR A 156 19.58 -1.77 3.61
CA TYR A 156 20.35 -2.60 2.67
C TYR A 156 21.81 -2.13 2.55
N ASN A 157 22.04 -0.82 2.44
CA ASN A 157 23.39 -0.26 2.39
C ASN A 157 24.16 -0.48 3.70
N GLU A 158 23.47 -0.41 4.84
CA GLU A 158 24.05 -0.74 6.15
C GLU A 158 24.51 -2.20 6.19
N TYR A 159 23.66 -3.15 5.80
CA TYR A 159 24.02 -4.57 5.74
C TYR A 159 25.21 -4.82 4.81
N LYS A 160 25.20 -4.21 3.62
CA LYS A 160 26.34 -4.29 2.68
C LYS A 160 27.63 -3.75 3.29
N PHE A 161 27.55 -2.65 4.04
CA PHE A 161 28.69 -2.08 4.74
C PHE A 161 29.20 -3.01 5.85
N ARG A 162 28.30 -3.59 6.66
CA ARG A 162 28.65 -4.56 7.72
C ARG A 162 29.40 -5.76 7.16
N PHE A 163 28.90 -6.37 6.08
CA PHE A 163 29.59 -7.47 5.40
C PHE A 163 30.99 -7.07 4.92
N LYS A 164 31.12 -5.91 4.26
CA LYS A 164 32.42 -5.42 3.78
C LYS A 164 33.41 -5.21 4.92
N LEU A 165 32.98 -4.60 6.03
CA LEU A 165 33.82 -4.37 7.19
C LEU A 165 34.28 -5.70 7.79
N ARG A 166 33.37 -6.69 7.85
CA ARG A 166 33.67 -8.00 8.42
C ARG A 166 34.70 -8.76 7.57
N LEU A 167 34.53 -8.79 6.25
CA LEU A 167 35.51 -9.35 5.31
C LEU A 167 36.90 -8.71 5.48
N GLN A 168 36.97 -7.38 5.60
CA GLN A 168 38.24 -6.69 5.83
C GLN A 168 38.88 -7.06 7.18
N GLN A 169 38.09 -7.23 8.24
CA GLN A 169 38.60 -7.67 9.54
C GLN A 169 39.21 -9.07 9.45
N PHE A 170 38.59 -9.97 8.68
CA PHE A 170 39.12 -11.31 8.44
C PHE A 170 40.43 -11.29 7.67
N GLU A 171 40.51 -10.56 6.55
CA GLU A 171 41.76 -10.42 5.78
C GLU A 171 42.93 -9.92 6.66
N VAL A 172 42.65 -8.95 7.54
CA VAL A 172 43.66 -8.41 8.47
C VAL A 172 44.05 -9.44 9.53
N ALA A 173 43.08 -10.15 10.13
CA ALA A 173 43.35 -11.19 11.12
C ALA A 173 44.18 -12.33 10.54
N LYS A 174 43.89 -12.75 9.31
CA LYS A 174 44.65 -13.77 8.58
C LYS A 174 46.08 -13.32 8.28
N LYS A 175 46.27 -12.09 7.75
CA LYS A 175 47.61 -11.52 7.54
C LYS A 175 48.41 -11.49 8.84
N ARG A 176 47.79 -11.16 9.98
CA ARG A 176 48.44 -11.21 11.30
C ARG A 176 48.85 -12.62 11.70
N LYS A 177 47.98 -13.63 11.54
CA LYS A 177 48.31 -15.04 11.81
C LYS A 177 49.49 -15.51 10.97
N LEU A 178 49.51 -15.20 9.67
CA LEU A 178 50.61 -15.55 8.75
C LEU A 178 51.93 -14.90 9.18
N LEU A 179 51.93 -13.60 9.47
CA LEU A 179 53.13 -12.88 9.94
C LEU A 179 53.67 -13.42 11.27
N MET A 180 52.78 -13.85 12.18
CA MET A 180 53.20 -14.48 13.45
C MET A 180 53.81 -15.87 13.23
N ALA A 181 53.28 -16.66 12.30
CA ALA A 181 53.84 -17.95 11.93
C ALA A 181 55.24 -17.80 11.27
N GLU A 182 55.41 -16.80 10.41
CA GLU A 182 56.71 -16.47 9.80
C GLU A 182 57.74 -15.98 10.83
N ALA A 183 57.31 -15.19 11.82
CA ALA A 183 58.18 -14.71 12.89
C ALA A 183 58.66 -15.86 13.81
N ASN A 184 57.79 -16.84 14.08
CA ASN A 184 58.12 -18.00 14.91
C ASN A 184 58.97 -19.06 14.19
N ASN A 185 59.01 -19.04 12.85
CA ASN A 185 59.80 -19.97 12.02
C ASN A 185 61.20 -19.43 11.65
N LYS A 186 61.59 -18.23 12.08
CA LYS A 186 62.97 -17.75 11.91
C LYS A 186 63.90 -18.44 12.92
N PRO A 187 64.97 -19.14 12.47
CA PRO A 187 65.93 -19.72 13.41
C PRO A 187 66.65 -18.58 14.15
N ASN A 188 66.73 -18.71 15.48
CA ASN A 188 67.57 -17.85 16.31
C ASN A 188 69.02 -17.96 15.82
N LEU A 189 69.50 -16.89 15.19
CA LEU A 189 70.92 -16.66 14.88
C LEU A 189 71.65 -16.16 16.12
#